data_AF-A0A352FMR3-F1
#
_entry.id   AF-A0A352FMR3-F1
#
_cell.length_a   1.000
_cell.length_b   1.000
_cell.length_c   1.000
_cell.angle_alpha   90.00
_cell.angle_beta   90.00
_cell.angle_gamma   90.00
#
_symmetry.space_group_name_H-M   'P 1'
#
loop_
_entity.id
_entity.type
_entity.pdbx_description
1 polymer ?
#
loop_
_entity_poly.entity_id
_entity_poly.type
_entity_poly.pdbx_seq_one_letter_code
_entity_poly.pdbx_strand_id
1 'polypeptide(L)'
;MSEQTYDKNAVVALLNEILETELAGVVRYTHYALMVFGYSRIPIVSWLRGEATTCLAHANEAGEMVTHLGAHPSLKIGALLETQAHGINDILMESLDAEKEGLVLYKKLLELVRDRSVFLEEYARKMIAEEEMHLGEVNKMLRKPGEIERFKD
;
A
#
# COMPACT_ATOMS: atom_id res chain seq x y z
N MET A 1 -15.26 13.40 -23.87
CA MET A 1 -14.34 12.47 -23.19
C MET A 1 -13.70 11.63 -24.26
N SER A 2 -12.38 11.40 -24.22
CA SER A 2 -11.73 10.48 -25.15
C SER A 2 -12.40 9.11 -25.09
N GLU A 3 -12.44 8.40 -26.22
CA GLU A 3 -12.96 7.04 -26.28
C GLU A 3 -12.10 6.15 -25.37
N GLN A 4 -12.71 5.60 -24.31
CA GLN A 4 -12.00 4.73 -23.35
C GLN A 4 -11.75 3.38 -24.02
N THR A 5 -10.49 2.97 -24.14
CA THR A 5 -10.08 1.71 -24.80
C THR A 5 -9.79 0.57 -23.81
N TYR A 6 -10.13 0.75 -22.53
CA TYR A 6 -9.95 -0.23 -21.46
C TYR A 6 -11.29 -0.70 -20.89
N ASP A 7 -11.30 -1.88 -20.25
CA ASP A 7 -12.47 -2.38 -19.52
C ASP A 7 -12.65 -1.59 -18.22
N LYS A 8 -13.59 -0.64 -18.25
CA LYS A 8 -13.94 0.20 -17.10
C LYS A 8 -14.36 -0.62 -15.88
N ASN A 9 -15.11 -1.71 -16.05
CA ASN A 9 -15.62 -2.49 -14.93
C ASN A 9 -14.48 -3.23 -14.22
N ALA A 10 -13.55 -3.80 -14.99
CA ALA A 10 -12.36 -4.43 -14.44
C ALA A 10 -11.47 -3.43 -13.70
N VAL A 11 -11.28 -2.22 -14.26
CA VAL A 11 -10.50 -1.15 -13.62
C VAL A 11 -11.15 -0.68 -12.32
N VAL A 12 -12.46 -0.43 -12.32
CA VAL A 12 -13.21 -0.02 -11.13
C VAL A 12 -13.16 -1.10 -10.04
N ALA A 13 -13.27 -2.36 -10.41
CA ALA A 13 -13.17 -3.47 -9.46
C ALA A 13 -11.78 -3.49 -8.79
N LEU A 14 -10.72 -3.35 -9.58
CA LEU A 14 -9.35 -3.34 -9.06
C LEU A 14 -9.04 -2.09 -8.23
N LEU A 15 -9.52 -0.91 -8.63
CA LEU A 15 -9.38 0.32 -7.83
C LEU A 15 -10.10 0.20 -6.48
N ASN A 16 -11.24 -0.50 -6.43
CA ASN A 16 -11.91 -0.80 -5.17
C ASN A 16 -11.12 -1.80 -4.31
N GLU A 17 -10.49 -2.81 -4.92
CA GLU A 17 -9.59 -3.73 -4.19
C GLU A 17 -8.37 -2.98 -3.61
N ILE A 18 -7.80 -2.05 -4.36
CA ILE A 18 -6.74 -1.15 -3.88
C ILE A 18 -7.25 -0.31 -2.71
N LEU A 19 -8.38 0.37 -2.87
CA LEU A 19 -8.99 1.18 -1.80
C LEU A 19 -9.20 0.37 -0.51
N GLU A 20 -9.75 -0.84 -0.63
CA GLU A 20 -9.97 -1.74 0.51
C GLU A 20 -8.64 -2.14 1.17
N THR A 21 -7.60 -2.41 0.38
CA THR A 21 -6.26 -2.78 0.85
C THR A 21 -5.58 -1.63 1.59
N GLU A 22 -5.67 -0.41 1.05
CA GLU A 22 -5.09 0.78 1.66
C GLU A 22 -5.80 1.14 2.97
N LEU A 23 -7.13 1.03 3.02
CA LEU A 23 -7.88 1.20 4.27
C LEU A 23 -7.49 0.14 5.32
N ALA A 24 -7.19 -1.09 4.90
CA ALA A 24 -6.65 -2.11 5.81
C ALA A 24 -5.25 -1.70 6.32
N GLY A 25 -4.40 -1.11 5.47
CA GLY A 25 -3.12 -0.52 5.85
C GLY A 25 -3.23 0.55 6.93
N VAL A 26 -4.20 1.47 6.81
CA VAL A 26 -4.49 2.49 7.84
C VAL A 26 -4.73 1.85 9.21
N VAL A 27 -5.59 0.83 9.26
CA VAL A 27 -5.93 0.12 10.50
C VAL A 27 -4.71 -0.62 11.03
N ARG A 28 -4.00 -1.35 10.16
CA ARG A 28 -2.83 -2.18 10.50
C ARG A 28 -1.71 -1.33 11.12
N TYR A 29 -1.26 -0.29 10.43
CA TYR A 29 -0.16 0.56 10.91
C TYR A 29 -0.54 1.36 12.15
N THR A 30 -1.79 1.79 12.25
CA THR A 30 -2.31 2.41 13.49
C THR A 30 -2.23 1.43 14.66
N HIS A 31 -2.62 0.17 14.43
CA HIS A 31 -2.56 -0.87 15.45
C HIS A 31 -1.12 -1.20 15.86
N TYR A 32 -0.22 -1.44 14.90
CA TYR A 32 1.19 -1.74 15.19
C TYR A 32 1.86 -0.64 16.01
N ALA A 33 1.56 0.63 15.74
CA ALA A 33 2.09 1.75 16.51
C ALA A 33 1.74 1.69 18.02
N LEU A 34 0.65 1.01 18.40
CA LEU A 34 0.25 0.78 19.79
C LEU A 34 1.03 -0.37 20.44
N MET A 35 1.52 -1.31 19.63
CA MET A 35 2.16 -2.54 20.08
C MET A 35 3.69 -2.45 20.21
N VAL A 36 4.28 -1.29 19.90
CA VAL A 36 5.73 -1.06 20.09
C VAL A 36 6.04 -0.53 21.49
N PHE A 37 6.80 -1.33 22.24
CA PHE A 37 7.28 -1.03 23.60
C PHE A 37 8.81 -0.86 23.66
N GLY A 38 9.32 -0.35 24.79
CA GLY A 38 10.76 -0.20 25.04
C GLY A 38 11.34 1.18 24.68
N TYR A 39 12.63 1.38 24.95
CA TYR A 39 13.30 2.68 24.85
C TYR A 39 13.47 3.17 23.39
N SER A 40 13.52 2.26 22.42
CA SER A 40 13.67 2.57 20.98
C SER A 40 12.35 2.94 20.29
N ARG A 41 11.23 2.94 21.03
CA ARG A 41 9.88 3.03 20.42
C ARG A 41 9.58 4.34 19.71
N ILE A 42 10.14 5.47 20.16
CA ILE A 42 9.74 6.80 19.65
C ILE A 42 9.86 6.91 18.13
N PRO A 43 11.03 6.65 17.50
CA PRO A 43 11.16 6.71 16.05
C PRO A 43 10.31 5.66 15.32
N ILE A 44 10.19 4.44 15.85
CA ILE A 44 9.43 3.35 15.20
C ILE A 44 7.93 3.67 15.19
N VAL A 45 7.40 4.14 16.31
CA VAL A 45 5.99 4.56 16.42
C VAL A 45 5.69 5.76 15.53
N SER A 46 6.65 6.69 15.41
CA SER A 46 6.51 7.82 14.49
C SER A 46 6.47 7.36 13.04
N TRP A 47 7.31 6.41 12.66
CA TRP A 47 7.33 5.84 11.32
C TRP A 47 6.01 5.11 11.00
N LEU A 48 5.58 4.18 11.87
CA LEU A 48 4.31 3.44 11.70
C LEU A 48 3.10 4.38 11.57
N ARG A 49 3.03 5.47 12.34
CA ARG A 49 1.96 6.48 12.20
C ARG A 49 2.05 7.26 10.89
N GLY A 50 3.27 7.44 10.38
CA GLY A 50 3.53 7.97 9.05
C GLY A 50 2.93 7.05 7.98
N GLU A 51 3.25 5.77 8.01
CA GLU A 51 2.71 4.77 7.07
C GLU A 51 1.17 4.72 7.12
N ALA A 52 0.56 4.79 8.31
CA ALA A 52 -0.90 4.87 8.44
C ALA A 52 -1.48 6.12 7.73
N THR A 53 -0.77 7.24 7.76
CA THR A 53 -1.16 8.48 7.07
C THR A 53 -1.00 8.33 5.55
N THR A 54 0.07 7.69 5.11
CA THR A 54 0.34 7.37 3.70
C THR A 54 -0.75 6.47 3.12
N CYS A 55 -1.10 5.36 3.79
CA CYS A 55 -2.19 4.48 3.36
C CYS A 55 -3.53 5.24 3.25
N LEU A 56 -3.81 6.18 4.16
CA LEU A 56 -5.03 6.99 4.07
C LEU A 56 -5.01 7.90 2.83
N ALA A 57 -3.86 8.48 2.51
CA ALA A 57 -3.71 9.25 1.28
C ALA A 57 -3.92 8.39 0.03
N HIS A 58 -3.33 7.19 -0.02
CA HIS A 58 -3.50 6.24 -1.13
C HIS A 58 -4.96 5.80 -1.29
N ALA A 59 -5.63 5.48 -0.17
CA ALA A 59 -7.06 5.15 -0.17
C ALA A 59 -7.90 6.29 -0.75
N ASN A 60 -7.63 7.54 -0.35
CA ASN A 60 -8.33 8.70 -0.90
C ASN A 60 -8.06 8.84 -2.41
N GLU A 61 -6.82 8.71 -2.86
CA GLU A 61 -6.49 8.78 -4.29
C GLU A 61 -7.20 7.69 -5.10
N ALA A 62 -7.21 6.44 -4.62
CA ALA A 62 -7.91 5.33 -5.27
C ALA A 62 -9.43 5.57 -5.33
N GLY A 63 -10.02 6.08 -4.23
CA GLY A 63 -11.43 6.45 -4.16
C GLY A 63 -11.79 7.55 -5.18
N GLU A 64 -10.95 8.58 -5.31
CA GLU A 64 -11.11 9.63 -6.32
C GLU A 64 -11.01 9.08 -7.75
N MET A 65 -10.16 8.07 -8.01
CA MET A 65 -10.15 7.40 -9.32
C MET A 65 -11.48 6.68 -9.59
N VAL A 66 -12.05 6.00 -8.59
CA VAL A 66 -13.34 5.30 -8.74
C VAL A 66 -14.47 6.28 -9.04
N THR A 67 -14.56 7.39 -8.29
CA THR A 67 -15.61 8.41 -8.49
C THR A 67 -15.40 9.20 -9.77
N HIS A 68 -14.15 9.45 -10.19
CA HIS A 68 -13.83 10.06 -11.48
C HIS A 68 -14.34 9.22 -12.66
N LEU A 69 -14.27 7.89 -12.54
CA LEU A 69 -14.86 6.98 -13.52
C LEU A 69 -16.39 6.90 -13.42
N GLY A 70 -17.03 7.63 -12.51
CA GLY A 70 -18.48 7.62 -12.30
C GLY A 70 -18.99 6.31 -11.72
N ALA A 71 -18.19 5.67 -10.85
CA ALA A 71 -18.57 4.47 -10.12
C ALA A 71 -18.62 4.72 -8.60
N HIS A 72 -19.21 3.79 -7.86
CA HIS A 72 -19.34 3.89 -6.40
C HIS A 72 -18.09 3.29 -5.72
N PRO A 73 -17.37 4.05 -4.86
CA PRO A 73 -16.24 3.53 -4.10
C PRO A 73 -16.71 2.53 -3.03
N SER A 74 -15.93 1.48 -2.80
CA SER A 74 -16.23 0.49 -1.78
C SER A 74 -16.16 1.09 -0.38
N LEU A 75 -17.00 0.59 0.52
CA LEU A 75 -16.97 0.88 1.96
C LEU A 75 -16.33 -0.27 2.77
N LYS A 76 -15.85 -1.31 2.10
CA LYS A 76 -15.22 -2.45 2.76
C LYS A 76 -13.79 -2.12 3.19
N ILE A 77 -13.26 -2.98 4.06
CA ILE A 77 -11.86 -3.00 4.44
C ILE A 77 -11.31 -4.36 3.99
N GLY A 78 -10.11 -4.36 3.42
CA GLY A 78 -9.40 -5.56 3.02
C GLY A 78 -9.01 -6.44 4.20
N ALA A 79 -8.22 -7.48 3.93
CA ALA A 79 -7.77 -8.39 4.97
C ALA A 79 -6.89 -7.66 6.01
N LEU A 80 -7.28 -7.76 7.29
CA LEU A 80 -6.50 -7.28 8.41
C LEU A 80 -5.56 -8.40 8.88
N LEU A 81 -4.47 -8.61 8.15
CA LEU A 81 -3.41 -9.52 8.57
C LEU A 81 -2.76 -8.99 9.86
N GLU A 82 -2.79 -9.79 10.91
CA GLU A 82 -2.10 -9.54 12.18
C GLU A 82 -1.91 -10.91 12.87
N THR A 83 -0.66 -11.31 13.13
CA THR A 83 -0.37 -12.66 13.66
C THR A 83 -0.33 -12.75 15.18
N GLN A 84 -0.58 -11.64 15.89
CA GLN A 84 -0.37 -11.49 17.35
C GLN A 84 1.11 -11.60 17.77
N ALA A 85 2.02 -11.59 16.80
CA ALA A 85 3.45 -11.44 17.02
C ALA A 85 3.85 -9.97 16.89
N HIS A 86 4.29 -9.37 18.00
CA HIS A 86 4.58 -7.93 18.08
C HIS A 86 6.07 -7.63 18.31
N GLY A 87 6.96 -8.58 17.99
CA GLY A 87 8.36 -8.25 17.84
C GLY A 87 8.53 -7.22 16.72
N ILE A 88 9.49 -6.30 16.84
CA ILE A 88 9.75 -5.31 15.79
C ILE A 88 10.04 -6.02 14.46
N ASN A 89 10.77 -7.14 14.49
CA ASN A 89 11.01 -7.95 13.30
C ASN A 89 9.72 -8.49 12.70
N ASP A 90 8.81 -9.04 13.51
CA ASP A 90 7.55 -9.62 13.04
C ASP A 90 6.66 -8.55 12.40
N ILE A 91 6.53 -7.38 13.05
CA ILE A 91 5.82 -6.22 12.51
C ILE A 91 6.42 -5.80 11.15
N LEU A 92 7.74 -5.74 11.04
CA LEU A 92 8.40 -5.36 9.78
C LEU A 92 8.24 -6.42 8.69
N MET A 93 8.21 -7.71 9.03
CA MET A 93 7.92 -8.77 8.07
C MET A 93 6.47 -8.69 7.57
N GLU A 94 5.50 -8.50 8.47
CA GLU A 94 4.09 -8.29 8.10
C GLU A 94 3.90 -7.02 7.26
N SER A 95 4.63 -5.95 7.58
CA SER A 95 4.65 -4.72 6.78
C SER A 95 5.22 -5.00 5.38
N LEU A 96 6.34 -5.73 5.29
CA LEU A 96 6.96 -6.07 4.01
C LEU A 96 6.02 -6.85 3.10
N ASP A 97 5.27 -7.80 3.65
CA ASP A 97 4.30 -8.59 2.88
C ASP A 97 3.11 -7.75 2.43
N ALA A 98 2.61 -6.83 3.28
CA ALA A 98 1.58 -5.88 2.90
C ALA A 98 1.99 -4.96 1.73
N GLU A 99 3.20 -4.38 1.78
CA GLU A 99 3.70 -3.54 0.69
C GLU A 99 3.89 -4.36 -0.62
N LYS A 100 4.28 -5.64 -0.53
CA LYS A 100 4.37 -6.54 -1.70
C LYS A 100 2.97 -6.74 -2.32
N GLU A 101 1.95 -6.94 -1.49
CA GLU A 101 0.56 -7.11 -1.94
C GLU A 101 0.04 -5.84 -2.64
N GLY A 102 0.23 -4.66 -2.03
CA GLY A 102 -0.13 -3.37 -2.61
C GLY A 102 0.54 -3.12 -3.97
N LEU A 103 1.85 -3.34 -4.04
CA LEU A 103 2.62 -3.22 -5.29
C LEU A 103 2.08 -4.11 -6.41
N VAL A 104 1.65 -5.34 -6.09
CA VAL A 104 1.05 -6.25 -7.08
C VAL A 104 -0.26 -5.68 -7.63
N LEU A 105 -1.11 -5.08 -6.78
CA LEU A 105 -2.36 -4.48 -7.23
C LEU A 105 -2.12 -3.29 -8.17
N TYR A 106 -1.18 -2.41 -7.84
CA TYR A 106 -0.85 -1.28 -8.72
C TYR A 106 -0.20 -1.72 -10.03
N LYS A 107 0.64 -2.77 -10.02
CA LYS A 107 1.17 -3.38 -11.26
C LYS A 107 0.06 -3.94 -12.14
N LYS A 108 -0.92 -4.64 -11.56
CA LYS A 108 -2.13 -5.09 -12.30
C LYS A 108 -2.92 -3.91 -12.86
N LEU A 109 -3.04 -2.81 -12.12
CA LEU A 109 -3.76 -1.62 -12.58
C LEU A 109 -3.07 -1.04 -13.82
N LEU A 110 -1.74 -0.90 -13.76
CA LEU A 110 -0.95 -0.46 -14.91
C LEU A 110 -1.19 -1.35 -16.14
N GLU A 111 -1.19 -2.68 -15.98
CA GLU A 111 -1.46 -3.60 -17.09
C GLU A 111 -2.84 -3.39 -17.75
N LEU A 112 -3.87 -3.06 -16.97
CA LEU A 112 -5.21 -2.82 -17.50
C LEU A 112 -5.32 -1.53 -18.31
N VAL A 113 -4.54 -0.50 -17.95
CA VAL A 113 -4.71 0.88 -18.43
C VAL A 113 -3.57 1.39 -19.32
N ARG A 114 -2.43 0.69 -19.36
CA ARG A 114 -1.26 1.08 -20.15
C ARG A 114 -1.63 1.23 -21.63
N ASP A 115 -1.16 2.32 -22.24
CA ASP A 115 -1.44 2.71 -23.63
C ASP A 115 -2.94 2.94 -23.95
N ARG A 116 -3.79 3.00 -22.91
CA ARG A 116 -5.26 3.13 -23.02
C ARG A 116 -5.81 4.33 -22.25
N SER A 117 -5.15 4.72 -21.17
CA SER A 117 -5.51 5.89 -20.37
C SER A 117 -4.27 6.53 -19.77
N VAL A 118 -3.82 7.65 -20.33
CA VAL A 118 -2.69 8.41 -19.79
C VAL A 118 -2.92 8.76 -18.32
N PHE A 119 -4.14 9.19 -17.98
CA PHE A 119 -4.48 9.59 -16.61
C PHE A 119 -4.31 8.44 -15.59
N LEU A 120 -4.88 7.27 -15.87
CA LEU A 120 -4.78 6.12 -14.95
C LEU A 120 -3.40 5.47 -15.00
N GLU A 121 -2.72 5.53 -16.15
CA GLU A 121 -1.36 5.03 -16.30
C GLU A 121 -0.37 5.84 -15.44
N GLU A 122 -0.44 7.17 -15.48
CA GLU A 122 0.41 8.03 -14.65
C GLU A 122 0.14 7.80 -13.17
N TYR A 123 -1.14 7.66 -12.77
CA TYR A 123 -1.51 7.28 -11.41
C TYR A 123 -0.87 5.94 -11.01
N ALA A 124 -1.06 4.88 -11.79
CA ALA A 124 -0.51 3.56 -11.48
C ALA A 124 1.03 3.57 -11.41
N ARG A 125 1.71 4.30 -12.30
CA ARG A 125 3.18 4.42 -12.29
C ARG A 125 3.70 5.16 -11.05
N LYS A 126 3.03 6.25 -10.65
CA LYS A 126 3.34 6.98 -9.41
C LYS A 126 3.23 6.02 -8.21
N MET A 127 2.09 5.35 -8.07
CA MET A 127 1.86 4.44 -6.94
C MET A 127 2.87 3.29 -6.91
N ILE A 128 3.17 2.67 -8.05
CA ILE A 128 4.22 1.62 -8.15
C ILE A 128 5.57 2.14 -7.63
N ALA A 129 5.95 3.37 -7.97
CA ALA A 129 7.21 3.94 -7.52
C ALA A 129 7.22 4.18 -5.99
N GLU A 130 6.11 4.68 -5.44
CA GLU A 130 5.95 4.90 -3.99
C GLU A 130 6.03 3.57 -3.22
N GLU A 131 5.29 2.55 -3.65
CA GLU A 131 5.34 1.21 -3.06
C GLU A 131 6.73 0.55 -3.15
N GLU A 132 7.45 0.74 -4.26
CA GLU A 132 8.84 0.26 -4.37
C GLU A 132 9.79 1.00 -3.42
N MET A 133 9.50 2.26 -3.07
CA MET A 133 10.24 2.99 -2.02
C MET A 133 9.90 2.44 -0.63
N HIS A 134 8.63 2.20 -0.31
CA HIS A 134 8.22 1.64 0.98
C HIS A 134 8.84 0.28 1.23
N LEU A 135 8.78 -0.63 0.24
CA LEU A 135 9.49 -1.91 0.26
C LEU A 135 10.99 -1.73 0.51
N GLY A 136 11.60 -0.73 -0.13
CA GLY A 136 13.01 -0.40 0.06
C GLY A 136 13.34 0.01 1.49
N GLU A 137 12.48 0.80 2.13
CA GLU A 137 12.66 1.25 3.52
C GLU A 137 12.48 0.10 4.51
N VAL A 138 11.38 -0.67 4.41
CA VAL A 138 11.16 -1.84 5.28
C VAL A 138 12.28 -2.87 5.12
N ASN A 139 12.69 -3.13 3.88
CA ASN A 139 13.80 -4.04 3.61
C ASN A 139 15.13 -3.57 4.22
N LYS A 140 15.38 -2.25 4.33
CA LYS A 140 16.56 -1.72 5.05
C LYS A 140 16.41 -1.89 6.56
N MET A 141 15.22 -1.67 7.10
CA MET A 141 14.95 -1.80 8.53
C MET A 141 15.12 -3.24 9.06
N LEU A 142 14.91 -4.25 8.19
CA LEU A 142 15.10 -5.67 8.51
C LEU A 142 16.58 -6.11 8.53
N ARG A 143 17.52 -5.29 8.06
CA ARG A 143 18.94 -5.64 7.97
C ARG A 143 19.69 -5.28 9.24
N LYS A 144 20.78 -6.02 9.52
CA LYS A 144 21.72 -5.64 10.58
C LYS A 144 22.65 -4.52 10.11
N PRO A 145 23.17 -3.70 11.03
CA PRO A 145 24.20 -2.71 10.69
C PRO A 145 25.38 -3.34 9.94
N GLY A 146 25.70 -2.78 8.78
CA GLY A 146 26.77 -3.29 7.90
C GLY A 146 26.31 -4.26 6.79
N GLU A 147 25.07 -4.77 6.84
CA GLU A 147 24.50 -5.58 5.76
C GLU A 147 23.94 -4.68 4.65
N ILE A 148 24.61 -4.67 3.48
CA ILE A 148 24.21 -3.86 2.32
C ILE A 148 23.37 -4.62 1.30
N GLU A 149 23.44 -5.95 1.30
CA GLU A 149 22.62 -6.79 0.44
C GLU A 149 21.14 -6.68 0.83
N ARG A 150 20.24 -6.94 -0.14
CA ARG A 150 18.80 -6.99 0.15
C ARG A 150 18.52 -8.09 1.16
N PHE A 151 17.64 -7.81 2.12
CA PHE A 151 17.12 -8.83 3.03
C PHE A 151 16.50 -9.96 2.21
N LYS A 152 16.83 -11.20 2.56
CA LYS A 152 16.32 -12.42 1.95
C LYS A 152 15.58 -13.19 3.04
N ASP A 153 14.29 -13.41 2.82
CA ASP A 153 13.41 -14.21 3.68
C ASP A 153 13.89 -15.68 3.77
#